data_AF-A0A1U6IXH5-F1
#
_entry.id   AF-A0A1U6IXH5-F1
#
_cell.length_a   1.000
_cell.length_b   1.000
_cell.length_c   1.000
_cell.angle_alpha   90.00
_cell.angle_beta   90.00
_cell.angle_gamma   90.00
#
_symmetry.space_group_name_H-M   'P 1'
#
loop_
_entity.id
_entity.type
_entity.pdbx_description
1 polymer ?
#
loop_
_entity_poly.entity_id
_entity_poly.type
_entity_poly.pdbx_seq_one_letter_code
_entity_poly.pdbx_strand_id
1 'polypeptide(L)'
;MWKFFKREKRQVDAIIDSIGIVDNKLPICNFFDNVILGKPDSIKVLTHTIEGEPVFRIITYDGNKIKMTQIYNDRTEVFIGDNFKKEKNNKLIEYNLYEKEKFIIRLLFYRN
;
A
#
# COMPACT_ATOMS: atom_id res chain seq x y z
N MET A 1 -19.02 16.70 -29.55
CA MET A 1 -19.10 16.50 -28.10
C MET A 1 -18.38 15.20 -27.75
N TRP A 2 -17.05 15.24 -27.60
CA TRP A 2 -16.27 14.11 -27.09
C TRP A 2 -15.75 14.50 -25.72
N LYS A 3 -16.36 13.92 -24.68
CA LYS A 3 -15.96 14.14 -23.30
C LYS A 3 -14.57 13.57 -23.13
N PHE A 4 -13.64 14.45 -22.78
CA PHE A 4 -12.31 14.15 -22.29
C PHE A 4 -12.37 13.00 -21.29
N PHE A 5 -11.99 11.79 -21.70
CA PHE A 5 -11.54 10.78 -20.76
C PHE A 5 -10.24 11.33 -20.17
N LYS A 6 -10.38 11.99 -19.03
CA LYS A 6 -9.30 12.54 -18.23
C LYS A 6 -8.34 11.39 -17.92
N ARG A 7 -7.29 11.32 -18.72
CA ARG A 7 -6.10 10.50 -18.53
C ARG A 7 -5.38 11.04 -17.29
N GLU A 8 -5.99 10.91 -16.13
CA GLU A 8 -5.22 10.77 -14.89
C GLU A 8 -4.50 9.44 -15.05
N LYS A 9 -3.35 9.47 -15.75
CA LYS A 9 -2.28 8.51 -15.54
C LYS A 9 -2.19 8.39 -14.02
N ARG A 10 -2.66 7.27 -13.48
CA ARG A 10 -2.62 6.99 -12.05
C ARG A 10 -1.13 6.97 -11.69
N GLN A 11 -0.56 8.13 -11.37
CA GLN A 11 0.81 8.23 -10.89
C GLN A 11 0.86 7.39 -9.63
N VAL A 12 1.74 6.40 -9.64
CA VAL A 12 2.01 5.53 -8.49
C VAL A 12 3.38 5.91 -7.97
N ASP A 13 3.53 5.80 -6.66
CA ASP A 13 4.79 6.14 -5.99
C ASP A 13 5.76 4.95 -6.06
N ALA A 14 5.23 3.73 -6.11
CA ALA A 14 5.99 2.50 -6.28
C ALA A 14 5.17 1.42 -7.00
N ILE A 15 5.88 0.48 -7.62
CA ILE A 15 5.37 -0.75 -8.23
C ILE A 15 6.03 -1.94 -7.55
N ILE A 16 5.21 -2.91 -7.16
CA ILE A 16 5.66 -4.22 -6.67
C ILE A 16 5.17 -5.26 -7.67
N ASP A 17 6.10 -6.02 -8.25
CA ASP A 17 5.75 -7.11 -9.16
C ASP A 17 5.19 -8.33 -8.42
N SER A 18 4.77 -9.35 -9.17
CA SER A 18 4.13 -10.55 -8.63
C SER A 18 5.04 -11.42 -7.75
N ILE A 19 6.36 -11.23 -7.85
CA ILE A 19 7.36 -11.96 -7.03
C ILE A 19 7.91 -11.09 -5.89
N GLY A 20 7.45 -9.85 -5.76
CA GLY A 20 7.80 -8.93 -4.69
C GLY A 20 9.02 -8.03 -4.97
N ILE A 21 9.44 -7.83 -6.21
CA ILE A 21 10.47 -6.82 -6.53
C ILE A 21 9.83 -5.44 -6.57
N VAL A 22 10.47 -4.47 -5.91
CA VAL A 22 10.05 -3.07 -5.88
C VAL A 22 10.92 -2.26 -6.83
N ASP A 23 10.30 -1.44 -7.67
CA ASP A 23 11.01 -0.49 -8.54
C ASP A 23 11.67 0.66 -7.75
N ASN A 24 10.97 1.18 -6.74
CA ASN A 24 11.39 2.30 -5.90
C ASN A 24 10.94 2.10 -4.45
N LYS A 25 11.88 1.76 -3.56
CA LYS A 25 11.60 1.54 -2.14
C LYS A 25 11.45 2.85 -1.34
N LEU A 26 11.96 3.97 -1.84
CA LEU A 26 12.07 5.22 -1.05
C LEU A 26 10.70 5.77 -0.62
N PRO A 27 9.66 5.86 -1.47
CA PRO A 27 8.34 6.33 -1.05
C PRO A 27 7.71 5.43 0.00
N ILE A 28 7.92 4.10 -0.09
CA ILE A 28 7.41 3.15 0.90
C ILE A 28 8.06 3.40 2.26
N CYS A 29 9.39 3.55 2.29
CA CYS A 29 10.12 3.88 3.52
C CYS A 29 9.63 5.20 4.12
N ASN A 30 9.57 6.27 3.31
CA ASN A 30 9.14 7.58 3.76
C ASN A 30 7.73 7.56 4.36
N PHE A 31 6.80 6.84 3.73
CA PHE A 31 5.44 6.71 4.25
C PHE A 31 5.44 6.08 5.65
N PHE A 32 6.08 4.92 5.83
CA PHE A 32 6.08 4.25 7.13
C PHE A 32 6.88 5.01 8.20
N ASP A 33 7.95 5.72 7.81
CA ASP A 33 8.67 6.63 8.71
C ASP A 33 7.78 7.80 9.16
N ASN A 34 6.98 8.37 8.25
CA ASN A 34 6.00 9.40 8.60
C ASN A 34 4.92 8.88 9.54
N VAL A 35 4.43 7.65 9.34
CA VAL A 35 3.49 7.01 10.27
C VAL A 35 4.11 6.86 11.66
N ILE A 36 5.36 6.39 11.76
CA ILE A 36 6.09 6.26 13.04
C ILE A 36 6.24 7.61 13.73
N LEU A 37 6.46 8.68 12.96
CA LEU A 37 6.59 10.05 13.46
C LEU A 37 5.25 10.73 13.75
N GLY A 38 4.11 10.05 13.57
CA GLY A 38 2.78 10.64 13.77
C GLY A 38 2.42 11.72 12.74
N LYS A 39 3.09 11.74 11.58
CA LYS A 39 2.86 12.71 10.51
C LYS A 39 1.85 12.16 9.50
N PRO A 40 0.73 12.85 9.25
CA PRO A 40 -0.21 12.45 8.21
C PRO A 40 0.48 12.34 6.85
N ASP A 41 0.20 11.26 6.13
CA ASP A 41 0.81 10.98 4.82
C ASP A 41 -0.05 10.02 3.99
N SER A 42 0.28 9.86 2.72
CA SER A 42 -0.34 8.89 1.83
C SER A 42 0.63 8.34 0.78
N ILE A 43 0.46 7.06 0.44
CA ILE A 43 1.20 6.40 -0.63
C ILE A 43 0.24 5.60 -1.52
N LYS A 44 0.53 5.58 -2.81
CA LYS A 44 -0.16 4.75 -3.80
C LYS A 44 0.81 3.79 -4.46
N VAL A 45 0.59 2.50 -4.21
CA VAL A 45 1.42 1.42 -4.74
C VAL A 45 0.61 0.59 -5.74
N LEU A 46 1.20 0.27 -6.90
CA LEU A 46 0.67 -0.74 -7.79
C LEU A 46 1.31 -2.09 -7.44
N THR A 47 0.49 -3.08 -7.06
CA THR A 47 0.95 -4.44 -6.81
C THR A 47 0.38 -5.39 -7.85
N HIS A 48 1.08 -6.46 -8.19
CA HIS A 48 0.55 -7.51 -9.07
C HIS A 48 0.26 -8.78 -8.27
N THR A 49 -0.87 -9.44 -8.54
CA THR A 49 -1.13 -10.78 -8.01
C THR A 49 -0.19 -11.81 -8.64
N ILE A 50 -0.20 -13.05 -8.14
CA ILE A 50 0.61 -14.14 -8.74
C ILE A 50 0.18 -14.46 -10.17
N GLU A 51 -1.09 -14.20 -10.51
CA GLU A 51 -1.67 -14.31 -11.86
C GLU A 51 -1.34 -13.09 -12.74
N GLY A 52 -0.66 -12.08 -12.20
CA GLY A 52 -0.25 -10.87 -12.91
C GLY A 52 -1.31 -9.78 -12.95
N GLU A 53 -2.39 -9.89 -12.16
CA GLU A 53 -3.46 -8.89 -12.16
C GLU A 53 -3.04 -7.64 -11.36
N PRO A 54 -3.27 -6.43 -11.89
CA PRO A 54 -2.93 -5.20 -11.19
C PRO A 54 -3.91 -4.89 -10.05
N VAL A 55 -3.37 -4.51 -8.90
CA VAL A 55 -4.12 -4.05 -7.73
C VAL A 55 -3.50 -2.74 -7.26
N PHE A 56 -4.27 -1.65 -7.26
CA PHE A 56 -3.81 -0.41 -6.66
C PHE A 56 -4.07 -0.44 -5.16
N ARG A 57 -3.05 -0.18 -4.36
CA ARG A 57 -3.13 -0.02 -2.91
C ARG A 57 -2.87 1.44 -2.56
N ILE A 58 -3.90 2.14 -2.11
CA ILE A 58 -3.79 3.50 -1.60
C ILE A 58 -3.80 3.39 -0.08
N ILE A 59 -2.71 3.78 0.57
CA ILE A 59 -2.57 3.74 2.01
C ILE A 59 -2.47 5.17 2.51
N THR A 60 -3.31 5.54 3.46
CA THR A 60 -3.37 6.89 4.04
C THR A 60 -3.27 6.79 5.55
N TYR A 61 -2.51 7.67 6.18
CA TYR A 61 -2.47 7.86 7.61
C TYR A 61 -2.86 9.30 7.94
N ASP A 62 -3.80 9.49 8.86
CA ASP A 62 -4.34 10.81 9.21
C ASP A 62 -3.76 11.39 10.51
N GLY A 63 -2.74 10.76 11.09
CA GLY A 63 -2.21 11.08 12.41
C GLY A 63 -2.79 10.22 13.54
N ASN A 64 -3.77 9.37 13.25
CA ASN A 64 -4.39 8.45 14.22
C ASN A 64 -4.66 7.06 13.62
N LYS A 65 -5.32 6.98 12.47
CA LYS A 65 -5.71 5.73 11.81
C LYS A 65 -5.01 5.57 10.47
N ILE A 66 -4.71 4.32 10.14
CA ILE A 66 -4.21 3.89 8.84
C ILE A 66 -5.37 3.28 8.07
N LYS A 67 -5.64 3.79 6.87
CA LYS A 67 -6.63 3.25 5.95
C LYS A 67 -5.92 2.71 4.71
N MET A 68 -6.26 1.50 4.31
CA MET A 68 -5.89 0.94 3.01
C MET A 68 -7.13 0.81 2.13
N THR A 69 -7.05 1.32 0.92
CA THR A 69 -8.03 1.09 -0.15
C THR A 69 -7.36 0.26 -1.25
N GLN A 70 -7.86 -0.95 -1.47
CA GLN A 70 -7.43 -1.82 -2.56
C GLN A 70 -8.41 -1.71 -3.72
N ILE A 71 -7.92 -1.38 -4.90
CA ILE A 71 -8.72 -1.23 -6.12
C ILE A 71 -8.28 -2.32 -7.09
N TYR A 72 -9.16 -3.30 -7.26
CA TYR A 72 -9.08 -4.36 -8.26
C TYR A 72 -9.80 -3.91 -9.54
N ASN A 73 -9.83 -4.79 -10.54
CA ASN A 73 -10.54 -4.50 -11.80
C ASN A 73 -12.07 -4.44 -11.62
N ASP A 74 -12.63 -5.25 -10.73
CA ASP A 74 -14.06 -5.47 -10.55
C ASP A 74 -14.59 -4.98 -9.18
N ARG A 75 -13.71 -4.81 -8.20
CA ARG A 75 -14.09 -4.43 -6.83
C ARG A 75 -13.12 -3.48 -6.15
N THR A 76 -13.59 -2.88 -5.07
CA THR A 76 -12.79 -2.05 -4.17
C THR A 76 -13.02 -2.51 -2.74
N GLU A 77 -11.94 -2.65 -1.98
CA GLU A 77 -11.96 -3.07 -0.60
C GLU A 77 -11.30 -2.01 0.28
N VAL A 78 -11.82 -1.79 1.49
CA VAL A 78 -11.32 -0.78 2.42
C VAL A 78 -11.08 -1.42 3.79
N PHE A 79 -9.90 -1.18 4.33
CA PHE A 79 -9.45 -1.67 5.63
C PHE A 79 -8.96 -0.51 6.47
N ILE A 80 -9.25 -0.51 7.77
CA ILE A 80 -8.84 0.54 8.72
C ILE A 80 -8.25 -0.14 9.95
N GLY A 81 -7.16 0.43 10.47
CA GLY A 81 -6.50 0.04 11.71
C GLY A 81 -5.85 1.23 12.39
N ASP A 82 -5.36 1.05 13.62
CA ASP A 82 -4.65 2.08 14.41
C ASP A 82 -3.14 1.91 14.39
N ASN A 83 -2.62 0.74 14.03
CA ASN A 83 -1.20 0.50 14.07
C ASN A 83 -0.74 -0.45 12.95
N PHE A 84 0.56 -0.44 12.68
CA PHE A 84 1.19 -1.42 11.81
C PHE A 84 2.38 -2.08 12.49
N LYS A 85 2.68 -3.32 12.11
CA LYS A 85 3.92 -4.02 12.49
C LYS A 85 4.73 -4.27 11.22
N LYS A 86 6.01 -3.93 11.27
CA LYS A 86 6.99 -4.26 10.23
C LYS A 86 7.70 -5.54 10.62
N GLU A 87 7.61 -6.56 9.78
CA GLU A 87 8.24 -7.86 10.01
C GLU A 87 9.24 -8.15 8.90
N LYS A 88 10.38 -8.74 9.27
CA LYS A 88 11.41 -9.15 8.32
C LYS A 88 11.67 -10.65 8.48
N ASN A 89 11.31 -11.41 7.46
CA ASN A 89 11.49 -12.86 7.42
C ASN A 89 12.44 -13.21 6.26
N ASN A 90 13.69 -13.53 6.57
CA ASN A 90 14.74 -13.82 5.59
C ASN A 90 14.89 -12.70 4.53
N LYS A 91 14.35 -12.96 3.33
CA LYS A 91 14.38 -12.09 2.16
C LYS A 91 13.09 -11.29 1.98
N LEU A 92 12.15 -11.33 2.91
CA LEU A 92 10.84 -10.69 2.80
C LEU A 92 10.65 -9.62 3.88
N ILE A 93 10.15 -8.47 3.48
CA ILE A 93 9.68 -7.40 4.37
C ILE A 93 8.16 -7.33 4.23
N GLU A 94 7.45 -7.34 5.36
CA GLU A 94 6.00 -7.22 5.42
C GLU A 94 5.60 -6.06 6.32
N TYR A 95 4.55 -5.35 5.92
CA TYR A 95 3.88 -4.33 6.73
C TYR A 95 2.44 -4.79 6.96
N ASN A 96 2.12 -5.08 8.21
CA ASN A 96 0.87 -5.71 8.62
C ASN A 96 0.03 -4.71 9.42
N LEU A 97 -1.23 -4.51 9.05
CA LEU A 97 -2.18 -3.60 9.69
C LEU A 97 -2.90 -4.29 10.86
N TYR A 98 -3.03 -3.59 11.96
CA TYR A 98 -3.72 -4.03 13.17
C TYR A 98 -4.74 -2.99 13.63
N GLU A 99 -5.79 -3.46 14.28
CA GLU A 99 -6.65 -2.65 15.14
C GLU A 99 -6.50 -3.20 16.57
N LYS A 100 -5.96 -2.37 17.46
CA LYS A 100 -5.47 -2.80 18.78
C LYS A 100 -4.41 -3.89 18.58
N GLU A 101 -4.73 -5.13 18.93
CA GLU A 101 -3.83 -6.29 18.75
C GLU A 101 -4.34 -7.28 17.69
N LYS A 102 -5.46 -6.99 17.03
CA LYS A 102 -6.03 -7.90 16.02
C LYS A 102 -5.47 -7.57 14.64
N PHE A 103 -4.84 -8.55 14.01
CA PHE A 103 -4.43 -8.46 12.61
C PHE A 103 -5.65 -8.25 11.72
N ILE A 104 -5.58 -7.25 10.84
CA ILE A 104 -6.61 -6.93 9.86
C ILE A 104 -6.18 -7.44 8.49
N ILE A 105 -5.05 -6.95 7.98
CA ILE A 105 -4.57 -7.26 6.64
C ILE A 105 -3.11 -6.86 6.47
N ARG A 106 -2.43 -7.49 5.52
CA ARG A 106 -1.11 -7.06 5.06
C ARG A 106 -1.24 -5.84 4.14
N LEU A 107 -0.67 -4.71 4.56
CA LEU A 107 -0.62 -3.47 3.79
C LEU A 107 0.22 -3.64 2.52
N LEU A 108 1.47 -4.08 2.69
CA LEU A 108 2.45 -4.30 1.63
C LEU A 108 3.40 -5.43 2.02
N PHE A 109 3.96 -6.11 1.03
CA PHE A 109 5.15 -6.93 1.20
C PHE A 109 6.04 -6.83 -0.03
N TYR A 110 7.34 -7.02 0.16
CA TYR A 110 8.30 -7.11 -0.91
C TYR A 110 9.59 -7.80 -0.48
N ARG A 111 10.39 -8.21 -1.45
CA ARG A 111 11.69 -8.82 -1.23
C ARG A 111 12.75 -7.77 -0.89
N ASN A 112 13.55 -8.06 0.13
CA ASN A 112 14.68 -7.24 0.55
C ASN A 112 15.83 -7.35 -0.46
#